data_AF-A0A934ZH94-F1
#
_entry.id   AF-A0A934ZH94-F1
#
_cell.length_a   1.000
_cell.length_b   1.000
_cell.length_c   1.000
_cell.angle_alpha   90.00
_cell.angle_beta   90.00
_cell.angle_gamma   90.00
#
_symmetry.space_group_name_H-M   'P 1'
#
loop_
_entity.id
_entity.type
_entity.pdbx_description
1 polymer ?
#
loop_
_entity_poly.entity_id
_entity_poly.type
_entity_poly.pdbx_seq_one_letter_code
_entity_poly.pdbx_strand_id
1 'polypeptide(L)'
;MTDAESIAELEEMLRQRDARIAELERIVGELSKVIEAWKRGHRVRPGGKIAQKPRDKRRATGRGPGRPEGYEGTSRPAPTSADRDVPVPVPSRCSCGGIIEPTEEEPGEHFVEELIPARKEVIRFRRCRGRCRDCKAAVLAPLPGGLGPSPKLGVRAQAEIVQTKSELGLTLGQTKKLFERQGLTVSRGGIQQILHRSAEVLAAGHEARPTSPSRKKLLPVGRRRPHHASACGTASGSRPYSCA
;
A
#
# COMPACT_ATOMS: atom_id res chain seq x y z
N MET A 1 29.09 63.44 44.28
CA MET A 1 29.79 62.15 44.34
C MET A 1 31.23 62.45 44.57
N THR A 2 31.77 62.01 45.69
CA THR A 2 33.19 62.18 46.01
C THR A 2 34.01 61.29 45.08
N ASP A 3 35.25 61.69 44.77
CA ASP A 3 36.13 60.89 43.90
C ASP A 3 36.30 59.46 44.42
N ALA A 4 36.23 59.26 45.73
CA ALA A 4 36.27 57.96 46.38
C ALA A 4 35.05 57.07 46.07
N GLU A 5 33.85 57.64 45.98
CA GLU A 5 32.62 56.90 45.62
C GLU A 5 32.67 56.45 44.15
N SER A 6 33.17 57.31 43.25
CA SER A 6 33.35 56.99 41.83
C SER A 6 34.41 55.89 41.61
N ILE A 7 35.49 55.90 42.40
CA ILE A 7 36.53 54.84 42.36
C ILE A 7 35.94 53.50 42.81
N ALA A 8 35.18 53.47 43.91
CA ALA A 8 34.57 52.25 44.43
C ALA A 8 33.56 51.64 43.44
N GLU A 9 32.77 52.47 42.76
CA GLU A 9 31.82 52.03 41.73
C GLU A 9 32.53 51.46 40.49
N LEU A 10 33.63 52.09 40.06
CA LEU A 10 34.46 51.58 38.97
C LEU A 10 35.12 50.23 39.32
N GLU A 11 35.62 50.08 40.54
CA GLU A 11 36.20 48.81 41.03
C GLU A 11 35.16 47.68 41.05
N GLU A 12 33.93 47.97 41.46
CA GLU A 12 32.85 47.00 41.44
C GLU A 12 32.46 46.60 40.02
N MET A 13 32.38 47.56 39.09
CA MET A 13 32.16 47.26 37.68
C MET A 13 33.28 46.42 37.06
N LEU A 14 34.55 46.66 37.44
CA LEU A 14 35.68 45.84 36.99
C LEU A 14 35.55 44.41 37.52
N ARG A 15 35.23 44.22 38.81
CA ARG A 15 34.98 42.89 39.38
C ARG A 15 33.86 42.14 38.64
N GLN A 16 32.77 42.82 38.33
CA GLN A 16 31.66 42.23 37.58
C GLN A 16 32.04 41.86 36.15
N ARG A 17 32.84 42.70 35.49
CA ARG A 17 33.37 42.42 34.14
C ARG A 17 34.32 41.23 34.14
N ASP A 18 35.23 41.17 35.10
CA ASP A 18 36.20 40.07 35.22
C ASP A 18 35.49 38.74 35.50
N ALA A 19 34.47 38.76 36.37
CA ALA A 19 33.63 37.59 36.61
C ALA A 19 32.89 37.13 35.33
N ARG A 20 32.40 38.08 34.51
CA ARG A 20 31.73 37.77 33.26
C ARG A 20 32.68 37.22 32.21
N ILE A 21 33.90 37.75 32.12
CA ILE A 21 34.95 37.26 31.22
C ILE A 21 35.31 35.82 31.59
N ALA A 22 35.55 35.54 32.87
CA ALA A 22 35.87 34.19 33.34
C ALA A 22 34.78 33.15 32.98
N GLU A 23 33.50 33.51 33.11
CA GLU A 23 32.40 32.62 32.74
C GLU A 23 32.29 32.42 31.23
N LEU A 24 32.47 33.47 30.43
CA LEU A 24 32.45 33.35 28.97
C LEU A 24 33.61 32.50 28.45
N GLU A 25 34.80 32.66 29.01
CA GLU A 25 35.97 31.84 28.69
C GLU A 25 35.74 30.35 29.03
N ARG A 26 35.07 30.07 30.16
CA ARG A 26 34.66 28.70 30.53
C ARG A 26 33.73 28.09 29.49
N ILE A 27 32.67 28.83 29.09
CA ILE A 27 31.69 28.38 28.09
C ILE A 27 32.35 28.15 26.72
N VAL A 28 33.22 29.06 26.28
CA VAL A 28 33.97 28.91 25.03
C VAL A 28 34.87 27.68 25.07
N GLY A 29 35.52 27.43 26.20
CA GLY A 29 36.32 26.22 26.42
C GLY A 29 35.50 24.93 26.30
N GLU A 30 34.30 24.89 26.88
CA GLU A 30 33.39 23.74 26.80
C GLU A 30 32.86 23.52 25.38
N LEU A 31 32.36 24.57 24.72
CA LEU A 31 31.86 24.49 23.35
C LEU A 31 32.96 24.08 22.36
N SER A 32 34.19 24.57 22.56
CA SER A 32 35.35 24.18 21.75
C SER A 32 35.65 22.67 21.88
N LYS A 33 35.58 22.12 23.11
CA LYS A 33 35.75 20.67 23.33
C LYS A 33 34.66 19.85 22.63
N VAL A 34 33.41 20.30 22.67
CA VAL A 34 32.27 19.64 21.98
C VAL A 34 32.47 19.66 20.46
N ILE A 35 32.87 20.80 19.90
CA ILE A 35 33.14 20.94 18.47
C ILE A 35 34.30 20.03 18.05
N GLU A 36 35.37 19.96 18.82
CA GLU A 36 36.51 19.08 18.51
C GLU A 36 36.14 17.60 18.63
N ALA A 37 35.34 17.20 19.61
CA ALA A 37 34.80 15.84 19.69
C ALA A 37 33.92 15.50 18.48
N TRP A 38 33.04 16.41 18.07
CA TRP A 38 32.18 16.26 16.90
C TRP A 38 33.00 16.18 15.60
N LYS A 39 34.01 17.06 15.42
CA LYS A 39 34.94 17.02 14.28
C LYS A 39 35.74 15.73 14.21
N ARG A 40 36.20 15.19 15.36
CA ARG A 40 36.88 13.88 15.41
C ARG A 40 35.95 12.76 14.95
N GLY A 41 34.71 12.72 15.46
CA GLY A 41 33.70 11.74 15.04
C GLY A 41 33.36 11.83 13.55
N HIS A 42 33.28 13.03 12.99
CA HIS A 42 32.98 13.24 11.59
C HIS A 42 34.17 12.98 10.63
N ARG A 43 35.41 13.09 11.12
CA ARG A 43 36.62 12.68 10.38
C ARG A 43 36.77 11.17 10.27
N VAL A 44 36.14 10.39 11.16
CA VAL A 44 36.04 8.93 11.06
C VAL A 44 34.75 8.54 10.33
N ARG A 45 34.52 9.09 9.14
CA ARG A 45 33.65 8.40 8.17
C ARG A 45 34.37 7.09 7.81
N PRO A 46 33.73 5.91 7.88
CA PRO A 46 34.31 4.69 7.34
C PRO A 46 34.66 4.94 5.86
N GLY A 47 35.96 5.01 5.55
CA GLY A 47 36.48 5.30 4.20
C GLY A 47 37.14 6.67 4.01
N GLY A 48 37.21 7.55 5.01
CA GLY A 48 37.96 8.82 4.93
C GLY A 48 39.46 8.59 4.72
N LYS A 49 40.02 9.12 3.62
CA LYS A 49 41.35 8.87 3.02
C LYS A 49 41.56 7.55 2.28
N ILE A 50 40.91 6.44 2.66
CA ILE A 50 40.95 5.20 1.85
C ILE A 50 40.20 5.38 0.52
N ALA A 51 39.17 6.24 0.50
CA ALA A 51 38.45 6.62 -0.72
C ALA A 51 39.22 7.55 -1.67
N GLN A 52 40.38 8.08 -1.25
CA GLN A 52 41.21 9.02 -2.04
C GLN A 52 42.55 8.43 -2.49
N LYS A 53 42.79 7.13 -2.31
CA LYS A 53 43.91 6.48 -3.02
C LYS A 53 43.62 6.60 -4.53
N PRO A 54 44.57 7.07 -5.35
CA PRO A 54 44.46 6.86 -6.79
C PRO A 54 44.26 5.37 -6.98
N ARG A 55 43.15 4.97 -7.62
CA ARG A 55 43.00 3.57 -8.01
C ARG A 55 44.24 3.24 -8.82
N ASP A 56 44.99 2.22 -8.39
CA ASP A 56 45.99 1.60 -9.26
C ASP A 56 45.35 1.45 -10.64
N LYS A 57 46.05 1.92 -11.67
CA LYS A 57 45.64 1.70 -13.05
C LYS A 57 45.56 0.19 -13.21
N ARG A 58 44.36 -0.37 -13.01
CA ARG A 58 44.10 -1.78 -13.25
C ARG A 58 44.63 -2.01 -14.65
N ARG A 59 45.63 -2.90 -14.78
CA ARG A 59 45.99 -3.47 -16.08
C ARG A 59 44.69 -3.75 -16.77
N ALA A 60 44.48 -3.19 -17.96
CA ALA A 60 43.29 -3.42 -18.75
C ALA A 60 43.17 -4.93 -18.93
N THR A 61 42.41 -5.57 -18.05
CA THR A 61 41.94 -6.93 -18.26
C THR A 61 41.12 -6.79 -19.52
N GLY A 62 41.57 -7.36 -20.65
CA GLY A 62 41.08 -7.07 -22.02
C GLY A 62 39.58 -7.22 -22.29
N ARG A 63 38.74 -7.32 -21.27
CA ARG A 63 37.31 -7.00 -21.31
C ARG A 63 37.17 -5.50 -21.51
N GLY A 64 36.99 -5.10 -22.77
CA GLY A 64 36.67 -3.73 -23.14
C GLY A 64 35.46 -3.18 -22.37
N PRO A 65 35.26 -1.86 -22.35
CA PRO A 65 34.11 -1.21 -21.70
C PRO A 65 32.84 -1.42 -22.54
N GLY A 66 32.49 -2.68 -22.79
CA GLY A 66 31.21 -3.06 -23.38
C GLY A 66 30.29 -3.54 -22.26
N ARG A 67 29.06 -3.05 -22.26
CA ARG A 67 27.95 -3.77 -21.63
C ARG A 67 27.98 -5.20 -22.21
N PRO A 68 27.88 -6.26 -21.40
CA PRO A 68 27.73 -7.62 -21.95
C PRO A 68 26.61 -7.63 -22.99
N GLU A 69 26.78 -8.46 -24.02
CA GLU A 69 25.78 -8.68 -25.06
C GLU A 69 24.39 -8.76 -24.43
N GLY A 70 23.47 -7.94 -24.94
CA GLY A 70 22.18 -7.71 -24.28
C GLY A 70 21.44 -9.02 -24.05
N TYR A 71 20.74 -9.12 -22.92
CA TYR A 71 19.80 -10.23 -22.70
C TYR A 71 18.81 -10.30 -23.86
N GLU A 72 18.47 -11.52 -24.28
CA GLU A 72 17.41 -11.76 -25.24
C GLU A 72 16.14 -11.04 -24.79
N GLY A 73 15.56 -10.25 -25.69
CA GLY A 73 14.38 -9.46 -25.39
C GLY A 73 13.22 -10.38 -25.04
N THR A 74 12.81 -10.42 -23.76
CA THR A 74 11.59 -11.11 -23.36
C THR A 74 10.43 -10.13 -23.48
N SER A 75 9.53 -10.35 -24.43
CA SER A 75 8.25 -9.63 -24.51
C SER A 75 7.22 -10.29 -23.60
N ARG A 76 6.20 -9.52 -23.21
CA ARG A 76 5.03 -10.05 -22.51
C ARG A 76 4.28 -10.99 -23.47
N PRO A 77 3.98 -12.24 -23.09
CA PRO A 77 3.20 -13.13 -23.94
C PRO A 77 1.80 -12.56 -24.17
N ALA A 78 1.24 -12.78 -25.36
CA ALA A 78 -0.14 -12.48 -25.62
C ALA A 78 -1.06 -13.35 -24.73
N PRO A 79 -2.22 -12.81 -24.30
CA PRO A 79 -3.28 -13.61 -23.67
C PRO A 79 -3.69 -14.79 -24.54
N THR A 80 -4.16 -15.86 -23.90
CA THR A 80 -4.66 -17.07 -24.60
C THR A 80 -6.17 -17.10 -24.79
N SER A 81 -6.92 -16.13 -24.23
CA SER A 81 -8.38 -16.08 -24.30
C SER A 81 -8.90 -14.66 -24.19
N ALA A 82 -10.03 -14.37 -24.83
CA ALA A 82 -10.75 -13.11 -24.71
C ALA A 82 -12.04 -13.29 -23.90
N ASP A 83 -12.37 -12.31 -23.05
CA ASP A 83 -13.68 -12.25 -22.37
C ASP A 83 -14.78 -11.68 -23.27
N ARG A 84 -14.40 -10.94 -24.34
CA ARG A 84 -15.29 -10.29 -25.30
C ARG A 84 -14.59 -10.06 -26.63
N ASP A 85 -15.24 -10.42 -27.73
CA ASP A 85 -14.82 -10.09 -29.09
C ASP A 85 -15.39 -8.75 -29.55
N VAL A 86 -14.56 -7.93 -30.18
CA VAL A 86 -14.95 -6.64 -30.78
C VAL A 86 -14.55 -6.66 -32.25
N PRO A 87 -15.49 -6.85 -33.20
CA PRO A 87 -15.16 -6.82 -34.62
C PRO A 87 -14.75 -5.40 -35.03
N VAL A 88 -13.58 -5.28 -35.66
CA VAL A 88 -13.06 -4.02 -36.20
C VAL A 88 -13.20 -4.07 -37.73
N PRO A 89 -14.22 -3.41 -38.32
CA PRO A 89 -14.42 -3.47 -39.76
C PRO A 89 -13.30 -2.71 -40.49
N VAL A 90 -12.99 -3.16 -41.71
CA VAL A 90 -12.13 -2.39 -42.62
C VAL A 90 -12.77 -1.03 -42.93
N PRO A 91 -11.99 0.05 -43.02
CA PRO A 91 -12.52 1.36 -43.40
C PRO A 91 -13.02 1.33 -44.84
N SER A 92 -13.98 2.19 -45.18
CA SER A 92 -14.56 2.26 -46.55
C SER A 92 -13.61 2.88 -47.58
N ARG A 93 -12.59 3.62 -47.12
CA ARG A 93 -11.62 4.31 -47.97
C ARG A 93 -10.20 4.10 -47.46
N CYS A 94 -9.29 3.93 -48.41
CA CYS A 94 -7.86 3.93 -48.16
C CYS A 94 -7.37 5.35 -47.85
N SER A 95 -6.23 5.48 -47.20
CA SER A 95 -5.56 6.76 -46.95
C SER A 95 -5.25 7.53 -48.24
N CYS A 96 -5.13 6.84 -49.39
CA CYS A 96 -4.98 7.45 -50.70
C CYS A 96 -6.31 7.92 -51.35
N GLY A 97 -7.46 7.68 -50.72
CA GLY A 97 -8.80 8.03 -51.21
C GLY A 97 -9.52 6.95 -52.01
N GLY A 98 -8.82 5.86 -52.37
CA GLY A 98 -9.40 4.71 -53.07
C GLY A 98 -10.43 3.95 -52.24
N ILE A 99 -11.33 3.21 -52.91
CA ILE A 99 -12.31 2.32 -52.27
C ILE A 99 -11.58 1.05 -51.82
N ILE A 100 -11.89 0.57 -50.61
CA ILE A 100 -11.35 -0.70 -50.09
C ILE A 100 -12.39 -1.79 -50.35
N GLU A 101 -11.94 -2.86 -51.00
CA GLU A 101 -12.72 -4.08 -51.19
C GLU A 101 -12.36 -5.06 -50.05
N PRO A 102 -13.36 -5.53 -49.26
CA PRO A 102 -13.10 -6.52 -48.21
C PRO A 102 -12.64 -7.86 -48.80
N THR A 103 -11.59 -8.44 -48.23
CA THR A 103 -11.15 -9.81 -48.56
C THR A 103 -11.92 -10.84 -47.73
N GLU A 104 -12.05 -12.06 -48.25
CA GLU A 104 -12.61 -13.23 -47.52
C GLU A 104 -11.58 -13.92 -46.58
N GLU A 105 -10.40 -13.32 -46.38
CA GLU A 105 -9.39 -13.84 -45.46
C GLU A 105 -9.87 -13.80 -44.01
N GLU A 106 -9.44 -14.79 -43.22
CA GLU A 106 -9.74 -14.82 -41.79
C GLU A 106 -9.15 -13.56 -41.10
N PRO A 107 -9.95 -12.81 -40.32
CA PRO A 107 -9.45 -11.65 -39.60
C PRO A 107 -8.32 -12.03 -38.63
N GLY A 108 -7.24 -11.24 -38.62
CA GLY A 108 -6.20 -11.39 -37.60
C GLY A 108 -6.72 -11.05 -36.20
N GLU A 109 -6.28 -11.82 -35.19
CA GLU A 109 -6.66 -11.60 -33.80
C GLU A 109 -5.70 -10.64 -33.09
N HIS A 110 -6.24 -9.73 -32.28
CA HIS A 110 -5.45 -8.85 -31.42
C HIS A 110 -6.06 -8.76 -30.02
N PHE A 111 -5.27 -9.14 -29.02
CA PHE A 111 -5.71 -9.19 -27.63
C PHE A 111 -5.24 -7.96 -26.85
N VAL A 112 -6.17 -7.31 -26.16
CA VAL A 112 -5.90 -6.19 -25.25
C VAL A 112 -6.52 -6.49 -23.89
N GLU A 113 -5.69 -6.56 -22.85
CA GLU A 113 -6.17 -6.63 -21.47
C GLU A 113 -6.47 -5.23 -20.94
N GLU A 114 -7.72 -4.99 -20.59
CA GLU A 114 -8.21 -3.72 -20.07
C GLU A 114 -8.63 -3.84 -18.60
N LEU A 115 -8.41 -2.78 -17.82
CA LEU A 115 -8.82 -2.71 -16.44
C LEU A 115 -10.29 -2.29 -16.33
N ILE A 116 -11.17 -3.23 -15.97
CA ILE A 116 -12.57 -2.92 -15.66
C ILE A 116 -12.67 -2.33 -14.23
N PRO A 117 -13.01 -1.04 -14.04
CA PRO A 117 -13.04 -0.45 -12.71
C PRO A 117 -14.18 -1.05 -11.87
N ALA A 118 -13.85 -1.49 -10.65
CA ALA A 118 -14.86 -1.91 -9.69
C ALA A 118 -15.80 -0.74 -9.35
N ARG A 119 -17.10 -1.02 -9.19
CA ARG A 119 -18.14 -0.04 -8.83
C ARG A 119 -18.94 -0.50 -7.62
N LYS A 120 -19.45 0.43 -6.81
CA LYS A 120 -20.36 0.08 -5.71
C LYS A 120 -21.70 -0.49 -6.23
N GLU A 121 -22.23 -1.45 -5.50
CA GLU A 121 -23.61 -1.94 -5.63
C GLU A 121 -24.35 -1.65 -4.33
N VAL A 122 -25.57 -1.11 -4.43
CA VAL A 122 -26.42 -0.80 -3.28
C VAL A 122 -27.52 -1.84 -3.17
N ILE A 123 -27.39 -2.74 -2.19
CA ILE A 123 -28.37 -3.80 -1.94
C ILE A 123 -29.34 -3.34 -0.85
N ARG A 124 -30.64 -3.29 -1.18
CA ARG A 124 -31.71 -2.96 -0.22
C ARG A 124 -32.37 -4.22 0.32
N PHE A 125 -32.09 -4.56 1.58
CA PHE A 125 -32.78 -5.64 2.28
C PHE A 125 -34.13 -5.16 2.84
N ARG A 126 -35.24 -5.69 2.31
CA ARG A 126 -36.58 -5.50 2.87
C ARG A 126 -36.87 -6.64 3.84
N ARG A 127 -36.76 -6.37 5.14
CA ARG A 127 -36.89 -7.38 6.19
C ARG A 127 -38.35 -7.51 6.60
N CYS A 128 -38.95 -8.68 6.38
CA CYS A 128 -40.31 -8.93 6.84
C CYS A 128 -40.34 -9.03 8.38
N ARG A 129 -41.45 -8.59 8.98
CA ARG A 129 -41.73 -8.67 10.42
C ARG A 129 -42.91 -9.61 10.62
N GLY A 130 -42.89 -10.37 11.70
CA GLY A 130 -43.99 -11.25 12.11
C GLY A 130 -44.16 -11.27 13.63
N ARG A 131 -45.16 -12.02 14.10
CA ARG A 131 -45.31 -12.35 15.53
C ARG A 131 -45.49 -13.86 15.67
N CYS A 132 -44.88 -14.44 16.69
CA CYS A 132 -45.14 -15.83 17.05
C CYS A 132 -46.64 -15.98 17.39
N ARG A 133 -47.27 -17.06 16.94
CA ARG A 133 -48.70 -17.29 17.22
C ARG A 133 -48.96 -17.56 18.70
N ASP A 134 -48.03 -18.25 19.35
CA ASP A 134 -48.17 -18.76 20.72
C ASP A 134 -47.76 -17.72 21.76
N CYS A 135 -46.51 -17.22 21.70
CA CYS A 135 -45.99 -16.28 22.69
C CYS A 135 -46.15 -14.79 22.31
N LYS A 136 -46.71 -14.49 21.13
CA LYS A 136 -46.86 -13.13 20.57
C LYS A 136 -45.57 -12.32 20.40
N ALA A 137 -44.40 -12.92 20.64
CA ALA A 137 -43.10 -12.25 20.48
C ALA A 137 -42.90 -11.76 19.03
N ALA A 138 -42.36 -10.56 18.89
CA ALA A 138 -42.06 -9.98 17.58
C ALA A 138 -40.82 -10.67 16.97
N VAL A 139 -40.95 -11.11 15.72
CA VAL A 139 -39.87 -11.73 14.96
C VAL A 139 -39.53 -10.82 13.78
N LEU A 140 -38.24 -10.53 13.61
CA LEU A 140 -37.73 -9.77 12.47
C LEU A 140 -36.77 -10.66 11.69
N ALA A 141 -37.00 -10.80 10.38
CA ALA A 141 -36.15 -11.63 9.54
C ALA A 141 -34.66 -11.21 9.67
N PRO A 142 -33.73 -12.16 9.87
CA PRO A 142 -32.31 -11.85 9.99
C PRO A 142 -31.73 -11.36 8.66
N LEU A 143 -30.63 -10.62 8.71
CA LEU A 143 -29.88 -10.24 7.52
C LEU A 143 -29.00 -11.42 7.06
N PRO A 144 -28.77 -11.59 5.75
CA PRO A 144 -27.91 -12.65 5.25
C PRO A 144 -26.44 -12.40 5.59
N GLY A 145 -25.65 -13.48 5.65
CA GLY A 145 -24.20 -13.42 5.54
C GLY A 145 -23.45 -12.72 6.69
N GLY A 146 -23.91 -12.87 7.93
CA GLY A 146 -23.14 -12.40 9.10
C GLY A 146 -22.92 -10.89 9.15
N LEU A 147 -23.71 -10.11 8.41
CA LEU A 147 -23.61 -8.65 8.32
C LEU A 147 -23.81 -7.90 9.67
N GLY A 148 -24.16 -8.62 10.74
CA GLY A 148 -24.45 -8.07 12.05
C GLY A 148 -25.79 -7.33 12.10
N PRO A 149 -26.08 -6.65 13.22
CA PRO A 149 -27.41 -6.07 13.48
C PRO A 149 -27.72 -4.82 12.62
N SER A 150 -26.71 -4.04 12.23
CA SER A 150 -26.89 -2.81 11.44
C SER A 150 -25.68 -2.52 10.52
N PRO A 151 -25.44 -3.35 9.49
CA PRO A 151 -24.39 -3.11 8.51
C PRO A 151 -24.64 -1.81 7.72
N LYS A 152 -23.58 -1.01 7.54
CA LYS A 152 -23.55 0.07 6.53
C LYS A 152 -22.72 -0.30 5.30
N LEU A 153 -21.84 -1.29 5.44
CA LEU A 153 -20.95 -1.78 4.41
C LEU A 153 -21.06 -3.30 4.33
N GLY A 154 -21.09 -3.84 3.11
CA GLY A 154 -21.13 -5.27 2.89
C GLY A 154 -19.83 -5.96 3.33
N VAL A 155 -19.90 -7.26 3.64
CA VAL A 155 -18.73 -8.05 4.08
C VAL A 155 -17.59 -8.01 3.06
N ARG A 156 -17.90 -8.07 1.75
CA ARG A 156 -16.89 -7.96 0.68
C ARG A 156 -16.12 -6.64 0.74
N ALA A 157 -16.81 -5.52 0.91
CA ALA A 157 -16.17 -4.22 1.03
C ALA A 157 -15.31 -4.11 2.29
N GLN A 158 -15.76 -4.70 3.41
CA GLN A 158 -14.98 -4.75 4.65
C GLN A 158 -13.71 -5.59 4.49
N ALA A 159 -13.81 -6.76 3.82
CA ALA A 159 -12.67 -7.62 3.55
C ALA A 159 -11.63 -6.93 2.65
N GLU A 160 -12.08 -6.26 1.59
CA GLU A 160 -11.21 -5.47 0.70
C GLU A 160 -10.49 -4.35 1.48
N ILE A 161 -11.20 -3.66 2.38
CA ILE A 161 -10.59 -2.65 3.27
C ILE A 161 -9.47 -3.29 4.12
N VAL A 162 -9.71 -4.47 4.70
CA VAL A 162 -8.68 -5.17 5.47
C VAL A 162 -7.50 -5.53 4.59
N GLN A 163 -7.74 -6.12 3.41
CA GLN A 163 -6.71 -6.54 2.48
C GLN A 163 -5.82 -5.38 2.01
N THR A 164 -6.43 -4.23 1.67
CA THR A 164 -5.67 -3.04 1.29
C THR A 164 -4.71 -2.58 2.39
N LYS A 165 -5.06 -2.81 3.65
CA LYS A 165 -4.22 -2.45 4.79
C LYS A 165 -3.17 -3.52 5.12
N SER A 166 -3.57 -4.79 5.15
CA SER A 166 -2.73 -5.91 5.62
C SER A 166 -1.80 -6.45 4.54
N GLU A 167 -2.23 -6.48 3.28
CA GLU A 167 -1.45 -7.06 2.18
C GLU A 167 -0.81 -5.98 1.31
N LEU A 168 -1.56 -4.93 0.96
CA LEU A 168 -1.06 -3.86 0.09
C LEU A 168 -0.39 -2.70 0.85
N GLY A 169 -0.49 -2.68 2.18
CA GLY A 169 0.19 -1.69 3.03
C GLY A 169 -0.32 -0.25 2.87
N LEU A 170 -1.51 -0.04 2.31
CA LEU A 170 -2.03 1.29 2.05
C LEU A 170 -2.30 2.09 3.34
N THR A 171 -2.12 3.41 3.26
CA THR A 171 -2.55 4.33 4.31
C THR A 171 -4.07 4.48 4.29
N LEU A 172 -4.68 4.88 5.42
CA LEU A 172 -6.13 5.12 5.49
C LEU A 172 -6.62 6.14 4.44
N GLY A 173 -5.78 7.12 4.10
CA GLY A 173 -6.08 8.11 3.07
C GLY A 173 -6.05 7.52 1.65
N GLN A 174 -5.09 6.65 1.35
CA GLN A 174 -5.01 5.94 0.07
C GLN A 174 -6.17 4.95 -0.08
N THR A 175 -6.48 4.18 0.97
CA THR A 175 -7.64 3.29 0.99
C THR A 175 -8.92 4.07 0.71
N LYS A 176 -9.13 5.22 1.39
CA LYS A 176 -10.27 6.10 1.11
C LYS A 176 -10.34 6.50 -0.37
N LYS A 177 -9.26 7.01 -0.95
CA LYS A 177 -9.21 7.41 -2.37
C LYS A 177 -9.51 6.24 -3.32
N LEU A 178 -9.01 5.05 -3.01
CA LEU A 178 -9.25 3.84 -3.80
C LEU A 178 -10.73 3.48 -3.85
N PHE A 179 -11.44 3.53 -2.72
CA PHE A 179 -12.87 3.25 -2.66
C PHE A 179 -13.72 4.39 -3.25
N GLU A 180 -13.30 5.65 -3.10
CA GLU A 180 -13.96 6.79 -3.75
C GLU A 180 -13.91 6.67 -5.28
N ARG A 181 -12.80 6.20 -5.85
CA ARG A 181 -12.70 5.89 -7.30
C ARG A 181 -13.74 4.85 -7.73
N GLN A 182 -14.12 3.93 -6.85
CA GLN A 182 -15.14 2.90 -7.09
C GLN A 182 -16.57 3.39 -6.78
N GLY A 183 -16.71 4.68 -6.43
CA GLY A 183 -17.97 5.31 -6.04
C GLY A 183 -18.38 5.05 -4.59
N LEU A 184 -17.58 4.37 -3.77
CA LEU A 184 -17.88 4.05 -2.38
C LEU A 184 -17.24 5.08 -1.42
N THR A 185 -18.07 5.96 -0.86
CA THR A 185 -17.60 6.98 0.09
C THR A 185 -17.43 6.37 1.48
N VAL A 186 -16.19 6.37 1.99
CA VAL A 186 -15.85 5.92 3.34
C VAL A 186 -14.97 6.94 4.06
N SER A 187 -15.24 7.18 5.33
CA SER A 187 -14.40 8.06 6.16
C SER A 187 -13.19 7.27 6.68
N ARG A 188 -12.10 7.99 7.00
CA ARG A 188 -10.90 7.39 7.63
C ARG A 188 -11.24 6.70 8.96
N GLY A 189 -12.11 7.32 9.76
CA GLY A 189 -12.60 6.75 11.01
C GLY A 189 -13.42 5.47 10.79
N GLY A 190 -14.29 5.44 9.77
CA GLY A 190 -15.04 4.25 9.40
C GLY A 190 -14.13 3.10 8.97
N ILE A 191 -13.09 3.40 8.18
CA ILE A 191 -12.06 2.42 7.81
C ILE A 191 -11.38 1.87 9.07
N GLN A 192 -10.95 2.74 9.99
CA GLN A 192 -10.28 2.31 11.23
C GLN A 192 -11.20 1.46 12.12
N GLN A 193 -12.48 1.79 12.26
CA GLN A 193 -13.45 0.98 13.00
C GLN A 193 -13.69 -0.38 12.37
N ILE A 194 -13.65 -0.49 11.04
CA ILE A 194 -13.72 -1.79 10.35
C ILE A 194 -12.48 -2.61 10.67
N LEU A 195 -11.28 -2.01 10.54
CA LEU A 195 -10.03 -2.70 10.87
C LEU A 195 -10.00 -3.20 12.32
N HIS A 196 -10.48 -2.38 13.27
CA HIS A 196 -10.56 -2.77 14.68
C HIS A 196 -11.49 -3.97 14.89
N ARG A 197 -12.72 -3.92 14.39
CA ARG A 197 -13.68 -5.03 14.51
C ARG A 197 -13.18 -6.30 13.83
N SER A 198 -12.56 -6.16 12.65
CA SER A 198 -11.96 -7.29 11.97
C SER A 198 -10.81 -7.90 12.77
N ALA A 199 -10.00 -7.08 13.46
CA ALA A 199 -8.94 -7.56 14.33
C ALA A 199 -9.49 -8.35 15.53
N GLU A 200 -10.58 -7.88 16.16
CA GLU A 200 -11.26 -8.60 17.25
C GLU A 200 -11.75 -9.98 16.80
N VAL A 201 -12.39 -10.06 15.63
CA VAL A 201 -12.85 -11.34 15.06
C VAL A 201 -11.69 -12.28 14.76
N LEU A 202 -10.59 -11.75 14.22
CA LEU A 202 -9.41 -12.55 13.87
C LEU A 202 -8.58 -12.96 15.09
N ALA A 203 -8.57 -12.18 16.16
CA ALA A 203 -7.86 -12.50 17.40
C ALA A 203 -8.35 -13.81 18.02
N ALA A 204 -9.68 -13.99 18.09
CA ALA A 204 -10.29 -15.24 18.57
C ALA A 204 -9.86 -16.47 17.75
N GLY A 205 -9.67 -16.31 16.44
CA GLY A 205 -9.17 -17.38 15.56
C GLY A 205 -7.66 -17.61 15.65
N HIS A 206 -6.88 -16.57 16.00
CA HIS A 206 -5.45 -16.67 16.21
C HIS A 206 -5.13 -17.40 17.52
N GLU A 207 -5.86 -17.11 18.60
CA GLU A 207 -5.72 -17.77 19.90
C GLU A 207 -6.09 -19.26 19.84
N ALA A 208 -7.05 -19.63 18.99
CA ALA A 208 -7.44 -21.02 18.75
C ALA A 208 -6.45 -21.81 17.87
N ARG A 209 -5.47 -21.16 17.23
CA ARG A 209 -4.44 -21.83 16.43
C ARG A 209 -3.18 -22.07 17.29
N PRO A 210 -2.64 -23.31 17.35
CA PRO A 210 -1.28 -23.48 17.86
C PRO A 210 -0.34 -22.65 16.98
N THR A 211 0.53 -21.87 17.61
CA THR A 211 1.41 -20.90 16.96
C THR A 211 2.23 -21.57 15.86
N SER A 212 1.84 -21.39 14.60
CA SER A 212 2.65 -21.80 13.47
C SER A 212 3.91 -20.93 13.42
N PRO A 213 5.09 -21.50 13.16
CA PRO A 213 6.35 -20.78 13.23
C PRO A 213 6.37 -19.58 12.27
N SER A 214 6.99 -18.50 12.75
CA SER A 214 7.08 -17.20 12.07
C SER A 214 7.44 -17.33 10.58
N ARG A 215 6.82 -16.47 9.76
CA ARG A 215 6.92 -16.35 8.28
C ARG A 215 8.34 -16.27 7.67
N LYS A 216 9.43 -16.44 8.42
CA LYS A 216 10.81 -16.32 7.93
C LYS A 216 11.30 -17.49 7.07
N LYS A 217 10.53 -18.57 6.88
CA LYS A 217 10.86 -19.65 5.93
C LYS A 217 9.61 -20.22 5.26
N LEU A 218 8.98 -19.45 4.36
CA LEU A 218 8.27 -20.09 3.24
C LEU A 218 9.32 -20.38 2.17
N LEU A 219 9.86 -21.61 2.17
CA LEU A 219 10.57 -22.12 0.99
C LEU A 219 9.57 -22.13 -0.19
N PRO A 220 10.03 -21.88 -1.43
CA PRO A 220 9.16 -21.86 -2.59
C PRO A 220 8.47 -23.22 -2.75
N VAL A 221 7.14 -23.23 -2.64
CA VAL A 221 6.32 -24.40 -2.92
C VAL A 221 6.50 -24.72 -4.41
N GLY A 222 7.16 -25.84 -4.69
CA GLY A 222 7.35 -26.35 -6.04
C GLY A 222 6.01 -26.46 -6.77
N ARG A 223 5.95 -25.93 -8.00
CA ARG A 223 4.79 -25.97 -8.89
C ARG A 223 4.31 -27.41 -9.05
N ARG A 224 3.22 -27.79 -8.38
CA ARG A 224 2.46 -29.00 -8.73
C ARG A 224 1.50 -28.62 -9.86
N ARG A 225 1.63 -29.33 -10.98
CA ARG A 225 0.74 -29.21 -12.15
C ARG A 225 -0.70 -29.52 -11.73
N PRO A 226 -1.72 -28.79 -12.22
CA PRO A 226 -3.10 -29.12 -11.95
C PRO A 226 -3.50 -30.38 -12.74
N HIS A 227 -3.98 -31.40 -12.04
CA HIS A 227 -4.71 -32.50 -12.66
C HIS A 227 -6.17 -32.08 -12.82
N HIS A 228 -6.69 -32.23 -14.03
CA HIS A 228 -8.10 -32.01 -14.39
C HIS A 228 -9.01 -32.90 -13.54
N ALA A 229 -10.00 -32.30 -12.88
CA ALA A 229 -11.12 -33.02 -12.28
C ALA A 229 -12.42 -32.51 -12.91
N SER A 230 -13.17 -33.49 -13.42
CA SER A 230 -14.40 -33.40 -14.20
C SER A 230 -15.60 -32.86 -13.40
N ALA A 231 -16.57 -32.35 -14.16
CA ALA A 231 -17.84 -31.77 -13.77
C ALA A 231 -18.74 -32.68 -12.91
N CYS A 232 -19.55 -32.08 -12.02
CA CYS A 232 -20.99 -32.36 -11.93
C CYS A 232 -21.70 -31.42 -10.92
N GLY A 233 -22.97 -31.11 -11.17
CA GLY A 233 -23.93 -30.82 -10.10
C GLY A 233 -24.55 -29.42 -10.11
N THR A 234 -25.60 -29.27 -10.90
CA THR A 234 -26.62 -28.21 -10.83
C THR A 234 -27.34 -28.17 -9.48
N ALA A 235 -27.62 -26.98 -8.95
CA ALA A 235 -28.56 -26.80 -7.83
C ALA A 235 -29.34 -25.47 -7.95
N SER A 236 -30.53 -25.61 -8.54
CA SER A 236 -31.83 -25.05 -8.10
C SER A 236 -31.93 -23.61 -7.58
N GLY A 237 -32.48 -22.76 -8.45
CA GLY A 237 -33.56 -21.79 -8.22
C GLY A 237 -33.85 -21.28 -6.80
N SER A 238 -33.43 -20.05 -6.52
CA SER A 238 -33.96 -19.25 -5.41
C SER A 238 -35.19 -18.46 -5.87
N ARG A 239 -36.37 -18.87 -5.41
CA ARG A 239 -37.60 -18.05 -5.54
C ARG A 239 -37.45 -16.74 -4.76
N PRO A 240 -37.91 -15.61 -5.28
CA PRO A 240 -37.95 -14.37 -4.52
C PRO A 240 -39.02 -14.47 -3.43
N TYR A 241 -38.60 -14.35 -2.17
CA TYR A 241 -39.51 -14.20 -1.04
C TYR A 241 -40.24 -12.86 -1.18
N SER A 242 -41.52 -12.90 -1.56
CA SER A 242 -42.39 -11.73 -1.42
C SER A 242 -42.75 -11.61 0.07
N CYS A 243 -42.51 -10.43 0.67
CA CYS A 243 -43.18 -10.13 1.93
C CYS A 243 -44.67 -9.94 1.57
N ALA A 244 -45.54 -10.78 2.12
CA ALA A 244 -46.96 -10.50 2.20
C ALA A 244 -47.21 -9.34 3.18
#